data_AF-A0A0W1LCV9-F1
#
_entry.id   AF-A0A0W1LCV9-F1
#
_cell.length_a   1.000
_cell.length_b   1.000
_cell.length_c   1.000
_cell.angle_alpha   90.00
_cell.angle_beta   90.00
_cell.angle_gamma   90.00
#
_symmetry.space_group_name_H-M   'P 1'
#
loop_
_entity.id
_entity.type
_entity.pdbx_description
1 polymer ?
#
loop_
_entity_poly.entity_id
_entity_poly.type
_entity_poly.pdbx_seq_one_letter_code
_entity_poly.pdbx_strand_id
1 'polypeptide(L)'
;MTKQINDIKKSIGISNDDSLKARLYTLKGRIEASLEQILEEETPKKENKPTDDITARLSEVEDLIAGYDLKSKIEEANVFINKTMNTLKEKLDFEEELKQGEMKFDLATFNFYYLHKSKKIHLSEMGSGANWLACHLCLFLALLKLTVRENASIPAVLFLDQPSQVYFPKVRRVFSSSNKEELLTDNDTDKVDENIIQVINIFTVINEFLSELTEDENINFKPQVIVLEHADEPELDKFIRERWASKGKKLI
;
A
#
# COMPACT_ATOMS: atom_id res chain seq x y z
N MET A 1 70.05 -3.19 78.54
CA MET A 1 69.44 -3.46 77.22
C MET A 1 68.67 -2.28 76.64
N THR A 2 67.81 -1.57 77.39
CA THR A 2 66.97 -0.49 76.84
C THR A 2 67.74 0.72 76.30
N LYS A 3 68.91 1.02 76.88
CA LYS A 3 69.77 2.13 76.43
C LYS A 3 70.45 1.83 75.08
N GLN A 4 70.96 0.60 74.94
CA GLN A 4 71.59 0.12 73.69
C GLN A 4 70.59 0.02 72.52
N ILE A 5 69.33 -0.33 72.78
CA ILE A 5 68.26 -0.34 71.75
C ILE A 5 67.95 1.09 71.28
N ASN A 6 67.93 2.06 72.18
CA ASN A 6 67.67 3.46 71.83
C ASN A 6 68.84 4.09 71.06
N ASP A 7 70.08 3.71 71.37
CA ASP A 7 71.26 4.18 70.64
C ASP A 7 71.33 3.57 69.23
N ILE A 8 70.90 2.31 69.04
CA ILE A 8 70.74 1.67 67.73
C ILE A 8 69.61 2.32 66.91
N LYS A 9 68.48 2.66 67.54
CA LYS A 9 67.39 3.38 66.85
C LYS A 9 67.82 4.77 66.37
N LYS A 10 68.71 5.43 67.12
CA LYS A 10 69.24 6.75 66.77
C LYS A 10 70.33 6.68 65.69
N SER A 11 71.12 5.60 65.63
CA SER A 11 72.16 5.41 64.61
C SER A 11 71.63 4.98 63.24
N ILE A 12 70.44 4.35 63.18
CA ILE A 12 69.85 3.86 61.93
C ILE A 12 68.95 4.92 61.24
N GLY A 13 68.71 6.09 61.86
CA GLY A 13 68.01 7.19 61.18
C GLY A 13 66.62 6.80 60.67
N ILE A 14 65.88 5.97 61.42
CA ILE A 14 64.49 5.64 61.08
C ILE A 14 63.62 6.82 61.50
N SER A 15 63.57 7.82 60.62
CA SER A 15 62.55 8.87 60.62
C SER A 15 61.19 8.21 60.42
N ASN A 16 60.26 8.40 61.36
CA ASN A 16 58.88 7.93 61.27
C ASN A 16 58.27 8.35 59.93
N ASP A 17 57.83 7.34 59.18
CA ASP A 17 57.25 7.43 57.86
C ASP A 17 55.80 7.97 57.87
N ASP A 18 55.53 8.91 58.77
CA ASP A 18 54.20 9.49 59.00
C ASP A 18 53.72 10.29 57.78
N SER A 19 54.65 10.84 56.99
CA SER A 19 54.39 11.49 55.70
C SER A 19 53.84 10.52 54.64
N LEU A 20 54.44 9.33 54.51
CA LEU A 20 53.99 8.30 53.56
C LEU A 20 52.67 7.68 54.00
N LYS A 21 52.49 7.43 55.30
CA LYS A 21 51.20 7.00 55.85
C LYS A 21 50.11 8.03 55.60
N ALA A 22 50.37 9.32 55.85
CA ALA A 22 49.41 10.39 55.57
C ALA A 22 49.02 10.46 54.09
N ARG A 23 49.99 10.28 53.18
CA ARG A 23 49.73 10.20 51.74
C ARG A 23 48.90 8.97 51.36
N LEU A 24 49.18 7.81 51.94
CA LEU A 24 48.41 6.58 51.71
C LEU A 24 46.97 6.71 52.21
N TYR A 25 46.75 7.29 53.39
CA TYR A 25 45.40 7.56 53.90
C TYR A 25 44.64 8.56 53.03
N THR A 26 45.31 9.60 52.53
CA THR A 26 44.71 10.56 51.60
C THR A 26 44.32 9.90 50.28
N LEU A 27 45.17 9.02 49.75
CA LEU A 27 44.90 8.28 48.52
C LEU A 27 43.73 7.30 48.70
N LYS A 28 43.70 6.57 49.83
CA LYS A 28 42.60 5.68 50.19
C LYS A 28 41.27 6.44 50.25
N GLY A 29 41.23 7.58 50.93
CA GLY A 29 40.02 8.41 51.02
C GLY A 29 39.54 8.93 49.66
N ARG A 30 40.47 9.26 48.74
CA ARG A 30 40.10 9.65 47.37
C ARG A 30 39.53 8.49 46.57
N ILE A 31 40.11 7.30 46.69
CA ILE A 31 39.61 6.09 46.03
C ILE A 31 38.23 5.72 46.57
N GLU A 32 38.03 5.78 47.89
CA GLU A 32 36.74 5.52 48.54
C GLU A 32 35.68 6.52 48.08
N ALA A 33 35.99 7.83 48.06
CA ALA A 33 35.07 8.85 47.57
C ALA A 33 34.73 8.68 46.08
N SER A 34 35.71 8.33 45.24
CA SER A 34 35.45 8.08 43.81
C SER A 34 34.61 6.81 43.60
N LEU A 35 34.83 5.76 44.40
CA LEU A 35 34.00 4.55 44.36
C LEU A 35 32.58 4.83 44.84
N GLU A 36 32.40 5.60 45.92
CA GLU A 36 31.08 6.05 46.37
C GLU A 36 30.36 6.86 45.30
N GLN A 37 31.05 7.79 44.66
CA GLN A 37 30.45 8.58 43.57
C GLN A 37 30.05 7.70 42.36
N ILE A 38 30.90 6.74 41.96
CA ILE A 38 30.58 5.81 40.87
C ILE A 38 29.39 4.91 41.26
N LEU A 39 29.35 4.43 42.50
CA LEU A 39 28.23 3.62 43.00
C LEU A 39 26.92 4.42 43.13
N GLU A 40 27.00 5.71 43.47
CA GLU A 40 25.85 6.62 43.44
C GLU A 40 25.40 6.94 42.00
N GLU A 41 26.33 7.11 41.05
CA GLU A 41 26.04 7.31 39.63
C GLU A 41 25.51 6.04 38.93
N GLU A 42 25.92 4.85 39.37
CA GLU A 42 25.43 3.55 38.89
C GLU A 42 24.04 3.19 39.39
N THR A 43 23.49 3.89 40.41
CA THR A 43 22.04 3.88 40.56
C THR A 43 21.50 4.68 39.39
N PRO A 44 20.91 4.03 38.36
CA PRO A 44 20.33 4.80 37.28
C PRO A 44 19.28 5.63 37.98
N LYS A 45 19.41 6.97 37.92
CA LYS A 45 18.23 7.80 38.01
C LYS A 45 17.37 7.27 36.87
N LYS A 46 16.45 6.36 37.19
CA LYS A 46 15.33 6.05 36.32
C LYS A 46 14.82 7.42 35.99
N GLU A 47 15.07 7.89 34.77
CA GLU A 47 14.18 8.85 34.18
C GLU A 47 12.84 8.16 34.27
N ASN A 48 12.08 8.46 35.32
CA ASN A 48 10.66 8.21 35.39
C ASN A 48 10.04 9.18 34.37
N LYS A 49 10.40 9.03 33.08
CA LYS A 49 9.42 9.31 32.04
C LYS A 49 8.22 8.46 32.44
N PRO A 50 7.04 9.05 32.61
CA PRO A 50 5.91 8.37 33.21
C PRO A 50 5.56 7.17 32.34
N THR A 51 6.11 6.01 32.66
CA THR A 51 5.73 4.72 32.06
C THR A 51 4.25 4.47 32.29
N ASP A 52 3.70 5.00 33.39
CA ASP A 52 2.27 5.00 33.70
C ASP A 52 1.44 5.73 32.63
N ASP A 53 1.94 6.81 32.02
CA ASP A 53 1.24 7.56 30.97
C ASP A 53 1.18 6.76 29.65
N ILE A 54 2.31 6.12 29.27
CA ILE A 54 2.36 5.27 28.08
C ILE A 54 1.48 4.02 28.27
N THR A 55 1.50 3.43 29.47
CA THR A 55 0.71 2.22 29.77
C THR A 55 -0.80 2.53 29.83
N ALA A 56 -1.17 3.68 30.41
CA ALA A 56 -2.55 4.16 30.39
C ALA A 56 -3.04 4.45 28.97
N ARG A 57 -2.21 5.11 28.16
CA ARG A 57 -2.53 5.39 26.76
C ARG A 57 -2.58 4.13 25.90
N LEU A 58 -1.74 3.12 26.20
CA LEU A 58 -1.81 1.81 25.56
C LEU A 58 -3.15 1.13 25.88
N SER A 59 -3.54 1.10 27.16
CA SER A 59 -4.83 0.55 27.59
C SER A 59 -6.01 1.26 26.92
N GLU A 60 -5.98 2.60 26.86
CA GLU A 60 -7.02 3.39 26.19
C GLU A 60 -7.12 3.05 24.70
N VAL A 61 -5.98 2.93 24.00
CA VAL A 61 -5.95 2.56 22.58
C VAL A 61 -6.39 1.11 22.38
N GLU A 62 -5.98 0.19 23.26
CA GLU A 62 -6.41 -1.22 23.22
C GLU A 62 -7.93 -1.35 23.43
N ASP A 63 -8.52 -0.58 24.35
CA ASP A 63 -9.97 -0.54 24.57
C ASP A 63 -10.71 0.04 23.37
N LEU A 64 -10.19 1.10 22.75
CA LEU A 64 -10.74 1.67 21.51
C LEU A 64 -10.66 0.67 20.34
N ILE A 65 -9.57 -0.09 20.23
CA ILE A 65 -9.40 -1.13 19.20
C ILE A 65 -10.30 -2.34 19.50
N ALA A 66 -10.46 -2.73 20.77
CA ALA A 66 -11.31 -3.85 21.16
C ALA A 66 -12.79 -3.60 20.83
N GLY A 67 -13.22 -2.33 20.86
CA GLY A 67 -14.55 -1.92 20.38
C GLY A 67 -14.71 -1.94 18.85
N TYR A 68 -13.63 -2.09 18.09
CA TYR A 68 -13.63 -2.08 16.64
C TYR A 68 -13.44 -3.49 16.07
N ASP A 69 -14.53 -4.11 15.62
CA ASP A 69 -14.47 -5.44 14.98
C ASP A 69 -13.89 -5.35 13.57
N LEU A 70 -12.56 -5.16 13.50
CA LEU A 70 -11.81 -5.08 12.26
C LEU A 70 -11.99 -6.33 11.41
N LYS A 71 -12.09 -7.50 12.06
CA LYS A 71 -12.24 -8.77 11.35
C LYS A 71 -13.58 -8.85 10.62
N SER A 72 -14.68 -8.50 11.29
CA SER A 72 -16.00 -8.45 10.64
C SER A 72 -16.02 -7.41 9.52
N LYS A 73 -15.40 -6.23 9.74
CA LYS A 73 -15.31 -5.19 8.70
C LYS A 73 -14.54 -5.64 7.46
N ILE A 74 -13.43 -6.36 7.63
CA ILE A 74 -12.68 -6.93 6.51
C ILE A 74 -13.52 -7.97 5.77
N GLU A 75 -14.25 -8.84 6.49
CA GLU A 75 -15.10 -9.85 5.86
C GLU A 75 -16.26 -9.23 5.08
N GLU A 76 -16.93 -8.23 5.66
CA GLU A 76 -17.98 -7.44 4.99
C GLU A 76 -17.43 -6.77 3.72
N ALA A 77 -16.24 -6.18 3.79
CA ALA A 77 -15.58 -5.55 2.66
C ALA A 77 -15.21 -6.57 1.57
N ASN A 78 -14.70 -7.75 1.94
CA ASN A 78 -14.39 -8.83 1.00
C ASN A 78 -15.64 -9.30 0.26
N VAL A 79 -16.75 -9.54 0.98
CA VAL A 79 -18.03 -9.92 0.36
C VAL A 79 -18.50 -8.83 -0.60
N PHE A 80 -18.40 -7.57 -0.20
CA PHE A 80 -18.80 -6.43 -1.02
C PHE A 80 -17.96 -6.27 -2.29
N ILE A 81 -16.63 -6.31 -2.17
CA ILE A 81 -15.71 -6.24 -3.31
C ILE A 81 -15.98 -7.40 -4.27
N ASN A 82 -16.04 -8.63 -3.76
CA ASN A 82 -16.26 -9.82 -4.57
C ASN A 82 -17.59 -9.77 -5.31
N LYS A 83 -18.67 -9.35 -4.64
CA LYS A 83 -19.97 -9.17 -5.29
C LYS A 83 -19.88 -8.13 -6.42
N THR A 84 -19.27 -6.97 -6.13
CA THR A 84 -19.15 -5.88 -7.11
C THR A 84 -18.33 -6.30 -8.33
N MET A 85 -17.18 -6.95 -8.13
CA MET A 85 -16.35 -7.45 -9.23
C MET A 85 -17.11 -8.43 -10.12
N ASN A 86 -17.84 -9.38 -9.53
CA ASN A 86 -18.57 -10.38 -10.31
C ASN A 86 -19.77 -9.78 -11.06
N THR A 87 -20.42 -8.74 -10.51
CA THR A 87 -21.46 -7.99 -11.26
C THR A 87 -20.86 -7.23 -12.45
N LEU A 88 -19.69 -6.59 -12.28
CA LEU A 88 -19.02 -5.86 -13.35
C LEU A 88 -18.50 -6.79 -14.46
N LYS A 89 -17.97 -7.96 -14.08
CA LYS A 89 -17.47 -8.97 -15.02
C LYS A 89 -18.49 -9.33 -16.10
N GLU A 90 -19.77 -9.46 -15.74
CA GLU A 90 -20.84 -9.81 -16.70
C GLU A 90 -21.05 -8.75 -17.80
N LYS A 91 -20.56 -7.51 -17.59
CA LYS A 91 -20.66 -6.42 -18.57
C LYS A 91 -19.38 -6.24 -19.41
N LEU A 92 -18.31 -6.96 -19.11
CA LEU A 92 -17.01 -6.79 -19.77
C LEU A 92 -16.66 -7.99 -20.66
N ASP A 93 -15.69 -7.78 -21.54
CA ASP A 93 -15.17 -8.87 -22.37
C ASP A 93 -14.47 -9.91 -21.50
N PHE A 94 -14.96 -11.14 -21.59
CA PHE A 94 -14.42 -12.26 -20.84
C PHE A 94 -14.70 -13.54 -21.61
N GLU A 95 -13.69 -14.41 -21.72
CA GLU A 95 -13.81 -15.65 -22.48
C GLU A 95 -14.97 -16.52 -21.95
N GLU A 96 -15.79 -17.02 -22.87
CA GLU A 96 -16.99 -17.82 -22.58
C GLU A 96 -16.70 -19.01 -21.64
N GLU A 97 -15.55 -19.65 -21.82
CA GLU A 97 -15.15 -20.80 -21.00
C GLU A 97 -14.91 -20.41 -19.54
N LEU A 98 -14.50 -19.17 -19.30
CA LEU A 98 -14.21 -18.65 -17.98
C LEU A 98 -15.40 -17.95 -17.34
N LYS A 99 -16.43 -17.54 -18.10
CA LYS A 99 -17.59 -16.79 -17.56
C LYS A 99 -18.25 -17.41 -16.33
N GLN A 100 -18.30 -18.74 -16.24
CA GLN A 100 -18.88 -19.47 -15.10
C GLN A 100 -18.07 -19.40 -13.80
N GLY A 101 -16.85 -18.85 -13.84
CA GLY A 101 -16.03 -18.65 -12.64
C GLY A 101 -16.38 -17.37 -11.87
N GLU A 102 -15.72 -17.23 -10.72
CA GLU A 102 -15.89 -16.07 -9.83
C GLU A 102 -14.56 -15.38 -9.55
N MET A 103 -14.55 -14.05 -9.66
CA MET A 103 -13.46 -13.22 -9.16
C MET A 103 -13.47 -13.22 -7.63
N LYS A 104 -12.34 -13.49 -7.00
CA LYS A 104 -12.14 -13.42 -5.56
C LYS A 104 -10.95 -12.54 -5.24
N PHE A 105 -11.15 -11.64 -4.30
CA PHE A 105 -10.15 -10.76 -3.73
C PHE A 105 -10.23 -10.83 -2.21
N ASP A 106 -9.07 -10.82 -1.58
CA ASP A 106 -8.91 -10.78 -0.14
C ASP A 106 -8.20 -9.48 0.23
N LEU A 107 -8.90 -8.60 0.94
CA LEU A 107 -8.42 -7.28 1.34
C LEU A 107 -7.29 -7.33 2.37
N ALA A 108 -7.26 -8.36 3.23
CA ALA A 108 -6.25 -8.50 4.27
C ALA A 108 -4.89 -8.94 3.71
N THR A 109 -4.92 -9.84 2.73
CA THR A 109 -3.71 -10.38 2.08
C THR A 109 -3.39 -9.73 0.75
N PHE A 110 -4.31 -8.90 0.24
CA PHE A 110 -4.23 -8.21 -1.06
C PHE A 110 -4.07 -9.18 -2.24
N ASN A 111 -4.63 -10.39 -2.13
CA ASN A 111 -4.52 -11.43 -3.14
C ASN A 111 -5.79 -11.52 -3.97
N PHE A 112 -5.62 -11.49 -5.29
CA PHE A 112 -6.66 -11.83 -6.25
C PHE A 112 -6.46 -13.26 -6.76
N TYR A 113 -7.56 -13.99 -6.94
CA TYR A 113 -7.60 -15.21 -7.72
C TYR A 113 -8.96 -15.40 -8.38
N TYR A 114 -8.97 -16.13 -9.49
CA TYR A 114 -10.19 -16.52 -10.17
C TYR A 114 -10.57 -17.95 -9.76
N LEU A 115 -11.78 -18.16 -9.28
CA LEU A 115 -12.28 -19.46 -8.88
C LEU A 115 -13.13 -20.06 -10.01
N HIS A 116 -12.62 -21.09 -10.69
CA HIS A 116 -13.34 -21.77 -11.77
C HIS A 116 -13.28 -23.28 -11.59
N LYS A 117 -14.42 -23.97 -11.61
CA LYS A 117 -14.53 -25.43 -11.39
C LYS A 117 -13.75 -25.92 -10.15
N SER A 118 -13.89 -25.18 -9.04
CA SER A 118 -13.19 -25.42 -7.77
C SER A 118 -11.67 -25.32 -7.83
N LYS A 119 -11.09 -24.78 -8.90
CA LYS A 119 -9.67 -24.46 -9.02
C LYS A 119 -9.45 -22.96 -8.91
N LYS A 120 -8.43 -22.58 -8.16
CA LYS A 120 -7.92 -21.22 -8.15
C LYS A 120 -6.99 -21.06 -9.35
N ILE A 121 -7.25 -20.03 -10.15
CA ILE A 121 -6.47 -19.62 -11.30
C ILE A 121 -5.91 -18.24 -10.98
N HIS A 122 -4.60 -18.10 -10.99
CA HIS A 122 -3.96 -16.80 -10.83
C HIS A 122 -4.01 -16.02 -12.15
N LEU A 123 -3.93 -14.68 -12.09
CA LEU A 123 -3.92 -13.86 -13.30
C LEU A 123 -2.85 -14.30 -14.31
N SER A 124 -1.66 -14.68 -13.83
CA SER A 124 -0.55 -15.16 -14.67
C SER A 124 -0.88 -16.44 -15.44
N GLU A 125 -1.88 -17.19 -15.00
CA GLU A 125 -2.34 -18.43 -15.63
C GLU A 125 -3.55 -18.20 -16.55
N MET A 126 -4.17 -17.01 -16.50
CA MET A 126 -5.24 -16.65 -17.41
C MET A 126 -4.66 -16.29 -18.78
N GLY A 127 -5.22 -16.91 -19.82
CA GLY A 127 -4.97 -16.51 -21.21
C GLY A 127 -5.66 -15.17 -21.50
N SER A 128 -5.15 -14.46 -22.52
CA SER A 128 -5.68 -13.20 -23.04
C SER A 128 -5.47 -11.94 -22.18
N GLY A 129 -5.03 -10.87 -22.84
CA GLY A 129 -4.95 -9.55 -22.23
C GLY A 129 -6.33 -8.97 -21.89
N ALA A 130 -7.40 -9.41 -22.57
CA ALA A 130 -8.76 -8.91 -22.35
C ALA A 130 -9.27 -9.34 -20.98
N ASN A 131 -9.10 -10.63 -20.64
CA ASN A 131 -9.39 -11.16 -19.32
C ASN A 131 -8.61 -10.42 -18.22
N TRP A 132 -7.32 -10.14 -18.45
CA TRP A 132 -6.49 -9.41 -17.49
C TRP A 132 -7.02 -8.00 -17.26
N LEU A 133 -7.36 -7.29 -18.33
CA LEU A 133 -7.96 -5.96 -18.24
C LEU A 133 -9.28 -6.00 -17.47
N ALA A 134 -10.17 -6.95 -17.81
CA ALA A 134 -11.45 -7.10 -17.13
C ALA A 134 -11.28 -7.35 -15.63
N CYS A 135 -10.37 -8.25 -15.23
CA CYS A 135 -10.05 -8.51 -13.82
C CYS A 135 -9.59 -7.24 -13.08
N HIS A 136 -8.63 -6.49 -13.65
CA HIS A 136 -8.12 -5.27 -13.03
C HIS A 136 -9.19 -4.19 -12.95
N LEU A 137 -9.93 -3.96 -14.05
CA LEU A 137 -10.98 -2.96 -14.10
C LEU A 137 -12.08 -3.26 -13.07
N CYS A 138 -12.52 -4.52 -12.98
CA CYS A 138 -13.48 -4.95 -11.96
C CYS A 138 -12.96 -4.69 -10.54
N LEU A 139 -11.72 -5.07 -10.25
CA LEU A 139 -11.13 -4.90 -8.92
C LEU A 139 -10.99 -3.41 -8.55
N PHE A 140 -10.46 -2.58 -9.46
CA PHE A 140 -10.25 -1.16 -9.19
C PHE A 140 -11.57 -0.40 -9.01
N LEU A 141 -12.58 -0.69 -9.82
CA LEU A 141 -13.91 -0.12 -9.64
C LEU A 141 -14.57 -0.61 -8.35
N ALA A 142 -14.40 -1.89 -7.98
CA ALA A 142 -14.92 -2.42 -6.72
C ALA A 142 -14.26 -1.77 -5.48
N LEU A 143 -12.95 -1.53 -5.52
CA LEU A 143 -12.23 -0.80 -4.49
C LEU A 143 -12.69 0.66 -4.42
N LEU A 144 -12.83 1.33 -5.58
CA LEU A 144 -13.36 2.70 -5.64
C LEU A 144 -14.76 2.77 -5.02
N LYS A 145 -15.65 1.80 -5.33
CA LYS A 145 -16.98 1.70 -4.72
C LYS A 145 -16.90 1.54 -3.21
N LEU A 146 -15.98 0.73 -2.71
CA LEU A 146 -15.79 0.55 -1.27
C LEU A 146 -15.36 1.87 -0.60
N THR A 147 -14.43 2.61 -1.21
CA THR A 147 -13.95 3.89 -0.64
C THR A 147 -15.06 4.91 -0.47
N VAL A 148 -15.96 5.03 -1.45
CA VAL A 148 -17.09 5.98 -1.37
C VAL A 148 -18.17 5.48 -0.41
N ARG A 149 -18.44 4.18 -0.38
CA ARG A 149 -19.44 3.59 0.53
C ARG A 149 -19.06 3.79 1.99
N GLU A 150 -17.79 3.55 2.34
CA GLU A 150 -17.31 3.68 3.71
C GLU A 150 -16.96 5.13 4.09
N ASN A 151 -17.23 6.10 3.20
CA ASN A 151 -16.84 7.51 3.36
C ASN A 151 -15.36 7.65 3.81
N ALA A 152 -14.49 6.88 3.14
CA ALA A 152 -13.10 6.76 3.53
C ALA A 152 -12.35 8.09 3.38
N SER A 153 -11.31 8.30 4.19
CA SER A 153 -10.41 9.45 4.03
C SER A 153 -9.53 9.36 2.78
N ILE A 154 -9.61 8.26 2.03
CA ILE A 154 -8.90 8.07 0.76
C ILE A 154 -9.65 8.85 -0.33
N PRO A 155 -8.97 9.71 -1.11
CA PRO A 155 -9.60 10.39 -2.22
C PRO A 155 -10.22 9.40 -3.22
N ALA A 156 -11.49 9.59 -3.53
CA ALA A 156 -12.24 8.73 -4.45
C ALA A 156 -11.94 9.08 -5.92
N VAL A 157 -10.69 8.89 -6.30
CA VAL A 157 -10.16 9.15 -7.65
C VAL A 157 -9.51 7.88 -8.20
N LEU A 158 -9.83 7.52 -9.43
CA LEU A 158 -9.21 6.42 -10.17
C LEU A 158 -8.60 6.95 -11.47
N PHE A 159 -7.35 6.60 -11.72
CA PHE A 159 -6.63 6.98 -12.94
C PHE A 159 -6.31 5.72 -13.74
N LEU A 160 -6.67 5.71 -15.02
CA LEU A 160 -6.43 4.61 -15.95
C LEU A 160 -5.62 5.12 -17.14
N ASP A 161 -4.48 4.47 -17.40
CA ASP A 161 -3.62 4.79 -18.54
C ASP A 161 -3.78 3.74 -19.64
N GLN A 162 -4.37 4.15 -20.76
CA GLN A 162 -4.61 3.34 -21.96
C GLN A 162 -5.26 1.97 -21.69
N PRO A 163 -6.41 1.92 -21.01
CA PRO A 163 -7.05 0.65 -20.68
C PRO A 163 -7.42 -0.16 -21.94
N SER A 164 -7.72 0.49 -23.07
CA SER A 164 -8.11 -0.22 -24.29
C SER A 164 -6.94 -0.80 -25.09
N GLN A 165 -5.69 -0.63 -24.63
CA GLN A 165 -4.48 -1.03 -25.36
C GLN A 165 -4.54 -2.47 -25.91
N VAL A 166 -5.13 -3.35 -25.12
CA VAL A 166 -5.28 -4.79 -25.38
C VAL A 166 -6.04 -5.06 -26.69
N TYR A 167 -7.04 -4.24 -27.03
CA TYR A 167 -7.90 -4.43 -28.20
C TYR A 167 -7.32 -3.81 -29.47
N PHE A 168 -6.23 -3.03 -29.38
CA PHE A 168 -5.63 -2.50 -30.59
C PHE A 168 -4.88 -3.60 -31.35
N PRO A 169 -5.12 -3.75 -32.67
CA PRO A 169 -4.41 -4.72 -33.47
C PRO A 169 -2.90 -4.45 -33.41
N LYS A 170 -2.10 -5.51 -33.15
CA LYS A 170 -0.62 -5.43 -33.12
C LYS A 170 -0.03 -4.83 -34.40
N VAL A 171 -0.76 -4.91 -35.52
CA VAL A 171 -0.36 -4.39 -36.83
C VAL A 171 -0.34 -2.85 -36.87
N ARG A 172 -1.08 -2.16 -35.99
CA ARG A 172 -1.04 -0.68 -35.90
C ARG A 172 0.34 -0.16 -35.47
N ARG A 173 1.22 -1.02 -34.91
CA ARG A 173 2.64 -0.70 -34.65
C ARG A 173 3.53 -0.68 -35.89
N VAL A 174 3.07 -1.20 -37.04
CA VAL A 174 3.79 -1.18 -38.33
C VAL A 174 3.23 -0.10 -39.27
N PHE A 175 1.97 0.32 -39.12
CA PHE A 175 1.28 1.28 -40.01
C PHE A 175 1.54 2.77 -39.73
N SER A 176 2.70 3.14 -39.19
CA SER A 176 3.12 4.55 -39.11
C SER A 176 3.60 5.15 -40.44
N SER A 177 3.44 4.41 -41.55
CA SER A 177 3.75 4.88 -42.90
C SER A 177 2.51 4.80 -43.80
N SER A 178 1.85 5.94 -43.98
CA SER A 178 1.26 6.44 -45.23
C SER A 178 0.77 5.41 -46.27
N ASN A 179 -0.19 4.53 -45.95
CA ASN A 179 -1.16 3.95 -46.89
C ASN A 179 -2.22 3.16 -46.10
N LYS A 180 -3.49 3.55 -46.23
CA LYS A 180 -4.60 3.14 -45.36
C LYS A 180 -5.43 1.96 -45.90
N GLU A 181 -4.99 1.27 -46.96
CA GLU A 181 -5.87 0.35 -47.72
C GLU A 181 -5.29 -1.03 -48.06
N GLU A 182 -4.11 -1.43 -47.57
CA GLU A 182 -3.60 -2.78 -47.87
C GLU A 182 -3.62 -3.71 -46.65
N LEU A 183 -4.39 -4.80 -46.80
CA LEU A 183 -4.38 -6.06 -46.02
C LEU A 183 -5.31 -6.16 -44.81
N LEU A 184 -6.58 -5.79 -44.93
CA LEU A 184 -7.63 -6.38 -44.09
C LEU A 184 -8.42 -7.37 -44.93
N THR A 185 -8.42 -8.65 -44.54
CA THR A 185 -9.38 -9.62 -45.07
C THR A 185 -10.74 -9.43 -44.38
N ASP A 186 -11.84 -9.97 -44.93
CA ASP A 186 -13.17 -9.85 -44.31
C ASP A 186 -13.18 -10.34 -42.85
N ASN A 187 -12.36 -11.35 -42.52
CA ASN A 187 -12.20 -11.84 -41.14
C ASN A 187 -11.44 -10.85 -40.22
N ASP A 188 -10.60 -9.98 -40.80
CA ASP A 188 -9.87 -8.95 -40.05
C ASP A 188 -10.74 -7.71 -39.83
N THR A 189 -11.67 -7.39 -40.75
CA THR A 189 -12.65 -6.32 -40.55
C THR A 189 -13.60 -6.64 -39.41
N ASP A 190 -14.16 -7.86 -39.37
CA ASP A 190 -15.07 -8.29 -38.29
C ASP A 190 -14.38 -8.22 -36.91
N LYS A 191 -13.12 -8.65 -36.83
CA LYS A 191 -12.33 -8.57 -35.59
C LYS A 191 -12.01 -7.13 -35.18
N VAL A 192 -11.77 -6.24 -36.14
CA VAL A 192 -11.54 -4.82 -35.83
C VAL A 192 -12.80 -4.22 -35.24
N ASP A 193 -13.97 -4.54 -35.80
CA ASP A 193 -15.26 -4.08 -35.30
C ASP A 193 -15.56 -4.62 -33.89
N GLU A 194 -15.32 -5.92 -33.65
CA GLU A 194 -15.43 -6.51 -32.30
C GLU A 194 -14.54 -5.81 -31.27
N ASN A 195 -13.28 -5.52 -31.63
CA ASN A 195 -12.36 -4.81 -30.75
C ASN A 195 -12.84 -3.37 -30.45
N ILE A 196 -13.33 -2.65 -31.46
CA ILE A 196 -13.90 -1.30 -31.28
C ILE A 196 -15.10 -1.34 -30.33
N ILE A 197 -15.99 -2.34 -30.49
CA ILE A 197 -17.12 -2.54 -29.59
C ILE A 197 -16.63 -2.71 -28.14
N GLN A 198 -15.58 -3.51 -27.91
CA GLN A 198 -15.04 -3.68 -26.56
C GLN A 198 -14.40 -2.41 -26.00
N VAL A 199 -13.73 -1.61 -26.83
CA VAL A 199 -13.22 -0.30 -26.41
C VAL A 199 -14.37 0.58 -25.92
N ILE A 200 -15.44 0.72 -26.71
CA ILE A 200 -16.62 1.52 -26.35
C ILE A 200 -17.29 0.96 -25.07
N ASN A 201 -17.32 -0.37 -24.94
CA ASN A 201 -17.90 -1.06 -23.80
C ASN A 201 -17.20 -0.70 -22.48
N ILE A 202 -15.86 -0.62 -22.45
CA ILE A 202 -15.10 -0.19 -21.25
C ILE A 202 -15.63 1.15 -20.71
N PHE A 203 -15.73 2.17 -21.57
CA PHE A 203 -16.18 3.49 -21.18
C PHE A 203 -17.65 3.50 -20.76
N THR A 204 -18.47 2.69 -21.44
CA THR A 204 -19.88 2.53 -21.10
C THR A 204 -20.05 1.92 -19.71
N VAL A 205 -19.33 0.84 -19.40
CA VAL A 205 -19.34 0.20 -18.08
C VAL A 205 -18.88 1.16 -16.99
N ILE A 206 -17.80 1.92 -17.22
CA ILE A 206 -17.33 2.94 -16.25
C ILE A 206 -18.42 3.99 -16.02
N ASN A 207 -19.04 4.51 -17.08
CA ASN A 207 -20.05 5.55 -16.96
C ASN A 207 -21.34 5.05 -16.26
N GLU A 208 -21.81 3.85 -16.61
CA GLU A 208 -22.92 3.20 -15.92
C GLU A 208 -22.60 3.02 -14.43
N PHE A 209 -21.43 2.45 -14.12
CA PHE A 209 -20.98 2.27 -12.75
C PHE A 209 -21.02 3.60 -11.98
N LEU A 210 -20.48 4.69 -12.53
CA LEU A 210 -20.52 6.00 -11.88
C LEU A 210 -21.93 6.57 -11.71
N SER A 211 -22.84 6.26 -12.63
CA SER A 211 -24.23 6.70 -12.58
C SER A 211 -24.98 5.93 -11.49
N GLU A 212 -24.79 4.61 -11.42
CA GLU A 212 -25.30 3.74 -10.36
C GLU A 212 -24.88 4.23 -8.96
N LEU A 213 -23.64 4.68 -8.77
CA LEU A 213 -23.18 5.23 -7.48
C LEU A 213 -23.83 6.56 -7.10
N THR A 214 -24.19 7.36 -8.10
CA THR A 214 -24.86 8.64 -7.89
C THR A 214 -26.33 8.44 -7.53
N GLU A 215 -26.94 7.38 -8.06
CA GLU A 215 -28.35 7.02 -7.83
C GLU A 215 -28.57 6.16 -6.59
N ASP A 216 -27.55 5.46 -6.10
CA ASP A 216 -27.61 4.66 -4.87
C ASP A 216 -27.79 5.56 -3.64
N GLU A 217 -28.94 5.48 -2.97
CA GLU A 217 -29.28 6.30 -1.80
C GLU A 217 -28.27 6.18 -0.65
N ASN A 218 -27.56 5.05 -0.54
CA ASN A 218 -26.56 4.85 0.51
C ASN A 218 -25.20 5.49 0.19
N ILE A 219 -24.95 5.81 -1.09
CA ILE A 219 -23.68 6.37 -1.55
C ILE A 219 -23.88 7.83 -1.97
N ASN A 220 -24.82 8.08 -2.90
CA ASN A 220 -25.18 9.40 -3.43
C ASN A 220 -23.97 10.30 -3.70
N PHE A 221 -22.94 9.71 -4.31
CA PHE A 221 -21.65 10.36 -4.54
C PHE A 221 -21.05 9.85 -5.84
N LYS A 222 -20.57 10.78 -6.67
CA LYS A 222 -19.93 10.47 -7.95
C LYS A 222 -18.41 10.59 -7.82
N PRO A 223 -17.67 9.48 -7.71
CA PRO A 223 -16.21 9.53 -7.70
C PRO A 223 -15.65 9.98 -9.06
N GLN A 224 -14.40 10.40 -9.07
CA GLN A 224 -13.72 10.83 -10.29
C GLN A 224 -12.95 9.66 -10.92
N VAL A 225 -13.23 9.37 -12.19
CA VAL A 225 -12.42 8.45 -12.99
C VAL A 225 -11.82 9.24 -14.14
N ILE A 226 -10.49 9.21 -14.25
CA ILE A 226 -9.73 9.87 -15.30
C ILE A 226 -9.10 8.77 -16.15
N VAL A 227 -9.35 8.83 -17.46
CA VAL A 227 -8.83 7.86 -18.42
C VAL A 227 -7.98 8.60 -19.44
N LEU A 228 -6.71 8.20 -19.59
CA LEU A 228 -5.87 8.61 -20.70
C LEU A 228 -6.02 7.57 -21.82
N GLU A 229 -6.35 8.02 -23.02
CA GLU A 229 -6.65 7.12 -24.13
C GLU A 229 -6.35 7.75 -25.49
N HIS A 230 -6.07 6.91 -26.49
CA HIS A 230 -5.91 7.24 -27.89
C HIS A 230 -7.09 6.83 -28.79
N ALA A 231 -7.98 5.97 -28.30
CA ALA A 231 -9.27 5.69 -28.95
C ALA A 231 -10.04 6.99 -29.21
N ASP A 232 -10.52 7.14 -30.44
CA ASP A 232 -11.16 8.38 -30.92
C ASP A 232 -12.46 8.11 -31.69
N GLU A 233 -13.16 7.06 -31.28
CA GLU A 233 -14.43 6.69 -31.89
C GLU A 233 -15.53 7.71 -31.51
N PRO A 234 -16.45 8.08 -32.41
CA PRO A 234 -17.44 9.14 -32.17
C PRO A 234 -18.30 8.93 -30.90
N GLU A 235 -18.57 7.68 -30.52
CA GLU A 235 -19.32 7.29 -29.33
C GLU A 235 -18.63 7.76 -28.03
N LEU A 236 -17.32 7.99 -28.08
CA LEU A 236 -16.51 8.42 -26.95
C LEU A 236 -16.50 9.94 -26.77
N ASP A 237 -16.97 10.73 -27.74
CA ASP A 237 -16.89 12.20 -27.70
C ASP A 237 -17.50 12.80 -26.42
N LYS A 238 -18.58 12.19 -25.92
CA LYS A 238 -19.26 12.61 -24.68
C LYS A 238 -18.39 12.47 -23.42
N PHE A 239 -17.36 11.63 -23.46
CA PHE A 239 -16.43 11.39 -22.35
C PHE A 239 -15.18 12.26 -22.42
N ILE A 240 -14.90 12.87 -23.58
CA ILE A 240 -13.67 13.61 -23.81
C ILE A 240 -13.75 14.98 -23.14
N ARG A 241 -12.77 15.25 -22.28
CA ARG A 241 -12.61 16.55 -21.61
C ARG A 241 -11.56 17.42 -22.27
N GLU A 242 -10.45 16.82 -22.67
CA GLU A 242 -9.34 17.49 -23.31
C GLU A 242 -8.73 16.58 -24.37
N ARG A 243 -8.24 17.17 -25.46
CA ARG A 243 -7.51 16.48 -26.53
C ARG A 243 -6.10 17.04 -26.60
N TRP A 244 -5.10 16.21 -26.36
CA TRP A 244 -3.70 16.59 -26.50
C TRP A 244 -3.14 16.13 -27.84
N ALA A 245 -2.46 17.05 -28.54
CA ALA A 245 -1.87 16.79 -29.84
C ALA A 245 -0.38 17.14 -29.84
N SER A 246 0.38 16.53 -30.77
CA SER A 246 1.81 16.82 -30.96
C SER A 246 2.07 18.30 -31.28
N LYS A 247 1.14 18.94 -32.00
CA LYS A 247 1.06 20.39 -32.18
C LYS A 247 -0.15 20.91 -31.40
N GLY A 248 0.06 21.40 -30.18
CA GLY A 248 -1.02 21.91 -29.35
C GLY A 248 -0.65 22.00 -27.87
N LYS A 249 -1.65 22.24 -27.02
CA LYS A 249 -1.50 22.13 -25.56
C LYS A 249 -1.11 20.69 -25.22
N LYS A 250 -0.07 20.55 -24.40
CA LYS A 250 0.37 19.27 -23.85
C LYS A 250 -0.20 19.11 -22.44
N LEU A 251 -0.28 17.87 -21.97
CA LEU A 251 -0.38 17.61 -20.53
C LEU A 251 0.94 18.10 -19.91
N ILE A 252 0.87 19.15 -19.08
CA ILE A 252 2.01 19.74 -18.37
C ILE A 252 2.01 19.17 -16.95
#